data_AF-A0A6V8DAU8-F1
#
_entry.id   AF-A0A6V8DAU8-F1
#
_cell.length_a   1.000
_cell.length_b   1.000
_cell.length_c   1.000
_cell.angle_alpha   90.00
_cell.angle_beta   90.00
_cell.angle_gamma   90.00
#
_symmetry.space_group_name_H-M   'P 1'
#
loop_
_entity.id
_entity.type
_entity.pdbx_description
1 polymer ?
#
loop_
_entity_poly.entity_id
_entity_poly.type
_entity_poly.pdbx_seq_one_letter_code
_entity_poly.pdbx_strand_id
1 'polypeptide(L)'
;QPSDDSGREPEVCIIELGGTVGDIESAPYVEALRQFQFRVGRENVTFVHVSLVPVMGPVGEQKTKPTQHTVKELRGLGITPDILVCRSSAPLSSETRTKLAAFCHVPEEAVISTHDVPNIYHVP
;
A
#
# COMPACT_ATOMS: atom_id res chain seq x y z
N GLN A 1 0.41 -8.61 -23.50
CA GLN A 1 -0.39 -8.02 -24.60
C GLN A 1 -1.13 -6.82 -24.04
N PRO A 2 -1.38 -5.79 -24.86
CA PRO A 2 -2.17 -4.63 -24.43
C PRO A 2 -3.53 -5.11 -23.95
N SER A 3 -3.99 -4.61 -22.82
CA SER A 3 -5.30 -4.96 -22.25
C SER A 3 -6.47 -4.24 -22.93
N ASP A 4 -6.20 -3.33 -23.88
CA ASP A 4 -7.15 -2.35 -24.41
C ASP A 4 -7.37 -2.38 -25.94
N ASP A 5 -7.09 -3.49 -26.62
CA ASP A 5 -7.22 -3.67 -28.10
C ASP A 5 -6.55 -2.60 -28.97
N SER A 6 -5.81 -1.66 -28.37
CA SER A 6 -5.27 -0.48 -29.06
C SER A 6 -4.06 -0.79 -29.95
N GLY A 7 -3.47 -1.98 -29.80
CA GLY A 7 -2.25 -2.39 -30.49
C GLY A 7 -0.99 -1.60 -30.06
N ARG A 8 -1.10 -0.71 -29.07
CA ARG A 8 0.03 0.07 -28.53
C ARG A 8 0.66 -0.64 -27.34
N GLU A 9 1.97 -0.46 -27.16
CA GLU A 9 2.66 -0.97 -25.98
C GLU A 9 2.16 -0.23 -24.71
N PRO A 10 1.78 -0.94 -23.63
CA PRO A 10 1.35 -0.29 -22.39
C PRO A 10 2.46 0.52 -21.73
N GLU A 11 2.14 1.74 -21.31
CA GLU A 11 3.08 2.62 -20.61
C GLU A 11 3.23 2.27 -19.13
N VAL A 12 2.22 1.61 -18.54
CA VAL A 12 2.17 1.23 -17.13
C VAL A 12 1.67 -0.20 -16.99
N CYS A 13 2.29 -0.95 -16.07
CA CYS A 13 1.84 -2.28 -15.66
C CYS A 13 1.53 -2.25 -14.16
N ILE A 14 0.28 -2.56 -13.79
CA ILE A 14 -0.12 -2.71 -12.38
C ILE A 14 0.00 -4.19 -12.03
N ILE A 15 0.83 -4.49 -11.03
CA ILE A 15 1.04 -5.85 -10.53
C ILE A 15 0.40 -5.94 -9.15
N GLU A 16 -0.66 -6.73 -9.02
CA GLU A 16 -1.23 -7.10 -7.73
C GLU A 16 -0.53 -8.35 -7.20
N LEU A 17 0.14 -8.21 -6.04
CA LEU A 17 0.67 -9.35 -5.32
C LEU A 17 -0.38 -9.83 -4.30
N GLY A 18 -0.98 -10.98 -4.57
CA GLY A 18 -1.87 -11.64 -3.61
C GLY A 18 -1.13 -12.13 -2.36
N GLY A 19 -1.89 -12.41 -1.30
CA GLY A 19 -1.37 -12.79 0.01
C GLY A 19 -1.10 -11.58 0.92
N THR A 20 -0.56 -11.84 2.12
CA THR A 20 -0.17 -10.77 3.06
C THR A 20 1.35 -10.71 3.15
N VAL A 21 1.90 -9.50 3.28
CA VAL A 21 3.31 -9.31 3.60
C VAL A 21 3.59 -9.95 4.97
N GLY A 22 4.63 -10.79 5.02
CA GLY A 22 5.00 -11.57 6.20
C GLY A 22 4.62 -13.04 6.12
N ASP A 23 3.72 -13.41 5.21
CA ASP A 23 3.40 -14.81 4.96
C ASP A 23 4.53 -15.49 4.15
N ILE A 24 4.84 -16.74 4.49
CA ILE A 24 5.89 -17.55 3.83
C ILE A 24 5.58 -17.72 2.33
N GLU A 25 4.30 -17.81 1.98
CA GLU A 25 3.83 -17.97 0.60
C GLU A 25 4.17 -16.74 -0.28
N SER A 26 4.17 -15.54 0.31
CA SER A 26 4.45 -14.28 -0.38
C SER A 26 5.95 -14.02 -0.57
N ALA A 27 6.81 -14.65 0.24
CA ALA A 27 8.24 -14.33 0.31
C ALA A 27 8.99 -14.43 -1.04
N PRO A 28 8.79 -15.46 -1.89
CA PRO A 28 9.46 -15.54 -3.19
C PRO A 28 9.11 -14.36 -4.11
N TYR A 29 7.86 -13.89 -4.07
CA TYR A 29 7.40 -12.78 -4.90
C TYR A 29 7.91 -11.43 -4.39
N VAL A 30 7.94 -11.23 -3.07
CA VAL A 30 8.53 -10.03 -2.46
C VAL A 30 10.01 -9.94 -2.82
N GLU A 31 10.76 -11.04 -2.76
CA GLU A 31 12.17 -11.06 -3.18
C GLU A 31 12.33 -10.76 -4.69
N ALA A 32 11.46 -11.32 -5.54
CA ALA A 32 11.46 -11.02 -6.97
C ALA A 32 11.22 -9.52 -7.24
N LEU A 33 10.26 -8.90 -6.55
CA LEU A 33 10.00 -7.46 -6.64
C LEU A 33 11.17 -6.62 -6.09
N ARG A 34 11.80 -7.08 -5.00
CA ARG A 34 12.98 -6.43 -4.42
C ARG A 34 14.14 -6.40 -5.40
N GLN A 35 14.38 -7.47 -6.15
CA GLN A 35 15.40 -7.48 -7.21
C GLN A 35 14.96 -6.68 -8.43
N PHE A 36 13.66 -6.75 -8.77
CA PHE A 36 13.08 -6.07 -9.92
C PHE A 36 13.28 -4.56 -9.88
N GLN A 37 13.07 -3.91 -8.72
CA GLN A 37 13.27 -2.46 -8.58
C GLN A 37 14.68 -2.00 -8.95
N PHE A 38 15.71 -2.82 -8.69
CA PHE A 38 17.09 -2.48 -9.08
C PHE A 38 17.33 -2.68 -10.57
N ARG A 39 16.64 -3.65 -11.19
CA ARG A 39 16.76 -3.93 -12.62
C ARG A 39 16.13 -2.83 -13.47
N VAL A 40 14.98 -2.30 -13.04
CA VAL A 40 14.25 -1.28 -13.82
C VAL A 40 14.61 0.16 -13.44
N GLY A 41 15.22 0.38 -12.27
CA GLY A 41 15.51 1.72 -11.76
C GLY A 41 14.34 2.30 -10.96
N ARG A 42 14.64 3.23 -10.06
CA ARG A 42 13.65 3.79 -9.11
C ARG A 42 12.57 4.61 -9.79
N GLU A 43 12.90 5.23 -10.91
CA GLU A 43 12.01 6.04 -11.71
C GLU A 43 10.97 5.22 -12.50
N ASN A 44 11.16 3.89 -12.59
CA ASN A 44 10.30 2.99 -13.37
C ASN A 44 9.51 2.00 -12.49
N VAL A 45 9.49 2.19 -11.17
CA VAL A 45 8.75 1.33 -10.24
C VAL A 45 8.23 2.14 -9.07
N THR A 46 6.99 1.86 -8.67
CA THR A 46 6.43 2.40 -7.43
C THR A 46 5.76 1.30 -6.63
N PHE A 47 5.89 1.36 -5.31
CA PHE A 47 5.32 0.39 -4.38
C PHE A 47 4.14 0.99 -3.62
N VAL A 48 2.97 0.39 -3.82
CA VAL A 48 1.74 0.72 -3.09
C VAL A 48 1.49 -0.36 -2.04
N HIS A 49 1.49 0.01 -0.76
CA HIS A 49 1.22 -0.92 0.33
C HIS A 49 -0.19 -0.69 0.90
N VAL A 50 -1.06 -1.69 0.74
CA VAL A 50 -2.43 -1.67 1.27
C VAL A 50 -2.42 -2.25 2.68
N SER A 51 -2.96 -1.52 3.66
CA SER A 51 -2.95 -1.93 5.07
C SER A 51 -4.24 -1.56 5.80
N LEU A 52 -4.58 -2.34 6.82
CA LEU A 52 -5.77 -2.12 7.66
C LEU A 52 -5.45 -1.19 8.83
N VAL A 53 -6.26 -0.13 8.98
CA VAL A 53 -6.33 0.75 10.14
C VAL A 53 -7.64 0.47 10.87
N PRO A 54 -7.63 -0.39 11.91
CA PRO A 54 -8.86 -0.72 12.63
C PRO A 54 -9.31 0.45 13.50
N VAL A 55 -10.62 0.64 13.55
CA VAL A 55 -11.31 1.63 14.40
C VAL A 55 -11.84 0.89 15.62
N MET A 56 -11.37 1.27 16.82
CA MET A 56 -11.59 0.53 18.05
C MET A 56 -12.29 1.37 19.13
N GLY A 57 -13.11 0.69 19.93
CA GLY A 57 -13.75 1.27 21.11
C GLY A 57 -14.89 2.24 20.80
N PRO A 58 -15.63 2.67 21.85
CA PRO A 58 -16.83 3.50 21.70
C PRO A 58 -16.54 4.91 21.16
N VAL A 59 -15.28 5.37 21.25
CA VAL A 59 -14.84 6.69 20.77
C VAL A 59 -14.29 6.66 19.33
N GLY A 60 -14.26 5.50 18.67
CA GLY A 60 -13.82 5.39 17.28
C GLY A 60 -12.31 5.62 17.07
N GLU A 61 -11.47 5.11 17.96
CA GLU A 61 -10.03 5.35 17.91
C GLU A 61 -9.37 4.57 16.75
N GLN A 62 -8.72 5.28 15.84
CA GLN A 62 -7.97 4.69 14.71
C GLN A 62 -6.58 4.20 15.15
N LYS A 63 -6.33 2.89 15.03
CA LYS A 63 -5.06 2.29 15.46
C LYS A 63 -4.08 2.18 14.29
N THR A 64 -2.99 2.95 14.35
CA THR A 64 -1.93 2.95 13.31
C THR A 64 -0.90 1.83 13.45
N LYS A 65 -0.84 1.17 14.61
CA LYS A 65 0.22 0.21 14.95
C LYS A 65 0.30 -1.01 14.01
N PRO A 66 -0.84 -1.64 13.59
CA PRO A 66 -0.79 -2.72 12.61
C PRO A 66 -0.09 -2.31 11.32
N THR A 67 -0.46 -1.15 10.75
CA THR A 67 0.18 -0.63 9.54
C THR A 67 1.66 -0.40 9.73
N GLN A 68 2.06 0.25 10.83
CA GLN A 68 3.48 0.48 11.16
C GLN A 68 4.30 -0.82 11.21
N HIS A 69 3.74 -1.90 11.77
CA HIS A 69 4.41 -3.19 11.82
C HIS A 69 4.59 -3.81 10.44
N THR A 70 3.54 -3.83 9.62
CA THR A 70 3.62 -4.40 8.25
C THR A 70 4.58 -3.60 7.35
N VAL A 71 4.63 -2.27 7.49
CA VAL A 71 5.60 -1.44 6.76
C VAL A 71 7.02 -1.73 7.23
N LYS A 72 7.24 -1.90 8.53
CA LYS A 72 8.56 -2.30 9.06
C LYS A 72 9.00 -3.64 8.50
N GLU A 73 8.09 -4.59 8.39
CA GLU A 73 8.36 -5.91 7.81
C GLU A 73 8.68 -5.83 6.32
N LEU A 74 7.87 -5.13 5.54
CA LEU A 74 8.14 -4.88 4.10
C LEU A 74 9.51 -4.24 3.88
N ARG A 75 9.88 -3.27 4.72
CA ARG A 75 11.21 -2.64 4.72
C ARG A 75 12.32 -3.60 5.10
N GLY A 76 12.08 -4.50 6.03
CA GLY A 76 13.00 -5.59 6.38
C GLY A 76 13.26 -6.53 5.20
N LEU A 77 12.29 -6.69 4.32
CA LEU A 77 12.39 -7.42 3.04
C LEU A 77 12.97 -6.55 1.91
N GLY A 78 13.47 -5.35 2.20
CA GLY A 78 14.17 -4.50 1.23
C GLY A 78 13.28 -3.68 0.30
N ILE A 79 11.97 -3.60 0.58
CA ILE A 79 11.02 -2.77 -0.17
C ILE A 79 10.55 -1.63 0.74
N THR A 80 10.66 -0.39 0.26
CA THR A 80 10.07 0.77 0.95
C THR A 80 8.84 1.20 0.16
N PRO A 81 7.65 1.29 0.76
CA PRO A 81 6.47 1.76 0.06
C PRO A 81 6.59 3.25 -0.26
N ASP A 82 6.11 3.65 -1.43
CA ASP A 82 5.99 5.05 -1.81
C ASP A 82 4.62 5.60 -1.42
N ILE A 83 3.59 4.74 -1.48
CA ILE A 83 2.19 5.07 -1.19
C ILE A 83 1.64 4.09 -0.16
N LEU A 84 0.91 4.61 0.81
CA LEU A 84 0.12 3.81 1.75
C LEU A 84 -1.36 3.96 1.45
N VAL A 85 -2.03 2.83 1.21
CA VAL A 85 -3.48 2.78 1.07
C VAL A 85 -4.05 2.20 2.35
N CYS A 86 -4.69 3.04 3.14
CA CYS A 86 -5.18 2.68 4.47
C CYS A 86 -6.67 2.33 4.42
N ARG A 87 -6.97 1.03 4.49
CA ARG A 87 -8.31 0.49 4.64
C ARG A 87 -8.83 0.74 6.05
N SER A 88 -10.04 1.26 6.17
CA SER A 88 -10.66 1.56 7.46
C SER A 88 -12.19 1.57 7.35
N SER A 89 -12.91 1.48 8.46
CA SER A 89 -14.39 1.60 8.44
C SER A 89 -14.88 3.05 8.39
N ALA A 90 -14.03 4.01 8.71
CA ALA A 90 -14.33 5.44 8.71
C ALA A 90 -13.15 6.24 8.15
N PRO A 91 -13.36 7.41 7.54
CA PRO A 91 -12.29 8.24 6.98
C PRO A 91 -11.15 8.48 7.97
N LEU A 92 -9.90 8.41 7.51
CA LEU A 92 -8.75 8.68 8.36
C LEU A 92 -8.79 10.11 8.90
N SER A 93 -8.55 10.25 10.20
CA SER A 93 -8.32 11.56 10.81
C SER A 93 -6.99 12.16 10.31
N SER A 94 -6.87 13.48 10.36
CA SER A 94 -5.60 14.17 10.06
C SER A 94 -4.48 13.68 10.97
N GLU A 95 -4.75 13.53 12.27
CA GLU A 95 -3.78 13.01 13.24
C GLU A 95 -3.28 11.60 12.86
N THR A 96 -4.21 10.69 12.50
CA THR A 96 -3.87 9.34 12.06
C THR A 96 -3.03 9.37 10.79
N ARG A 97 -3.37 10.24 9.84
CA ARG A 97 -2.61 10.41 8.58
C ARG A 97 -1.19 10.90 8.82
N THR A 98 -1.01 12.01 9.55
CA THR A 98 0.29 12.56 9.91
C THR A 98 1.14 11.55 10.68
N LYS A 99 0.52 10.78 11.59
CA LYS A 99 1.21 9.72 12.34
C LYS A 99 1.66 8.57 11.42
N LEU A 100 0.83 8.13 10.48
CA LEU A 100 1.23 7.09 9.54
C LEU A 100 2.36 7.57 8.63
N ALA A 101 2.28 8.80 8.11
CA ALA A 101 3.32 9.42 7.31
C ALA A 101 4.67 9.43 8.06
N ALA A 102 4.68 9.96 9.29
CA ALA A 102 5.88 10.07 10.11
C ALA A 102 6.51 8.71 10.46
N PHE A 103 5.70 7.71 10.85
CA PHE A 103 6.23 6.42 11.29
C PHE A 103 6.57 5.47 10.13
N CYS A 104 5.93 5.64 8.96
CA CYS A 104 6.14 4.79 7.80
C CYS A 104 7.11 5.40 6.77
N HIS A 105 7.53 6.65 6.99
CA HIS A 105 8.43 7.42 6.10
C HIS A 105 7.88 7.60 4.68
N VAL A 106 6.59 7.95 4.59
CA VAL A 106 5.95 8.34 3.33
C VAL A 106 5.46 9.78 3.45
N PRO A 107 5.38 10.56 2.34
CA PRO A 107 4.75 11.87 2.35
C PRO A 107 3.30 11.79 2.85
N GLU A 108 2.81 12.83 3.50
CA GLU A 108 1.44 12.82 4.07
C GLU A 108 0.37 12.73 2.97
N GLU A 109 0.63 13.35 1.82
CA GLU A 109 -0.18 13.25 0.61
C GLU A 109 -0.21 11.83 0.01
N ALA A 110 0.79 11.00 0.30
CA ALA A 110 0.89 9.62 -0.14
C ALA A 110 0.22 8.63 0.85
N VAL A 111 -0.40 9.12 1.93
CA VAL A 111 -1.25 8.34 2.83
C VAL A 111 -2.71 8.49 2.42
N ILE A 112 -3.20 7.51 1.68
CA ILE A 112 -4.53 7.49 1.08
C ILE A 112 -5.54 6.84 2.03
N SER A 113 -6.64 7.54 2.30
CA SER A 113 -7.73 7.04 3.14
C SER A 113 -8.77 6.30 2.31
N THR A 114 -8.75 4.96 2.33
CA THR A 114 -9.76 4.12 1.66
C THR A 114 -10.71 3.55 2.71
N HIS A 115 -11.69 4.36 3.09
CA HIS A 115 -12.71 3.93 4.05
C HIS A 115 -13.78 3.09 3.36
N ASP A 116 -14.58 2.36 4.13
CA ASP A 116 -15.71 1.61 3.59
C ASP A 116 -16.72 2.54 2.93
N VAL A 117 -17.13 2.19 1.71
CA VAL A 117 -18.04 2.96 0.86
C VAL A 117 -19.24 2.10 0.45
N PRO A 118 -20.40 2.72 0.11
CA PRO A 118 -21.63 1.97 -0.16
C PRO A 118 -21.55 1.03 -1.36
N ASN A 119 -20.69 1.34 -2.34
CA ASN A 119 -20.43 0.49 -3.49
C ASN A 119 -19.03 0.76 -4.06
N ILE A 120 -18.55 -0.17 -4.90
CA ILE A 120 -17.18 -0.17 -5.43
C ILE A 120 -16.84 1.04 -6.34
N TYR A 121 -17.84 1.73 -6.89
CA TYR A 121 -17.63 2.87 -7.80
C TYR A 121 -17.23 4.16 -7.08
N HIS A 122 -17.24 4.17 -5.74
CA HIS A 122 -16.71 5.27 -4.93
C HIS A 122 -15.22 5.11 -4.56
N VAL A 123 -14.59 4.01 -4.98
CA VAL A 123 -13.17 3.74 -4.69
C VAL A 123 -12.23 4.49 -5.65
N PRO A 124 -12.46 4.49 -6.97
CA PRO A 124 -11.71 5.33 -7.92
C PRO A 124 -12.04 6.81 -7.75
#